data_AF-M5SU35-F1
#
_entry.id   AF-M5SU35-F1
#
_cell.length_a   1.000
_cell.length_b   1.000
_cell.length_c   1.000
_cell.angle_alpha   90.00
_cell.angle_beta   90.00
_cell.angle_gamma   90.00
#
_symmetry.space_group_name_H-M   'P 1'
#
loop_
_entity.id
_entity.type
_entity.pdbx_description
1 polymer ?
#
loop_
_entity_poly.entity_id
_entity_poly.type
_entity_poly.pdbx_seq_one_letter_code
_entity_poly.pdbx_strand_id
1 'polypeptide(L)'
;MIRVFALALVAAVTFTCTSAHAQVFSRFGFSTRPVQSVDRHYDNSRHSYHSGRHHDSQVHHASIAELDRYADQLAEVARHLHDDAHQLSQDYEHSYSIERTVVKLERLQEHMHQILHNAANSRYASSSLITHVASDMNSVRSLLLTLYRELQHQGYDGARHSDYVAINHMRHVITDEALPLLQRMELTLYGSSHHRDVHDTHDVHSSHRYPVNNHHSTNSTRRRSSTRLSLPSFSIQF
;
A
#
# COMPACT_ATOMS: atom_id res chain seq x y z
N MET A 1 34.76 -45.26 43.63
CA MET A 1 33.68 -44.26 43.75
C MET A 1 33.71 -43.40 42.51
N ILE A 2 32.77 -43.63 41.57
CA ILE A 2 32.69 -43.01 40.25
C ILE A 2 31.40 -42.20 40.22
N ARG A 3 31.47 -40.86 40.28
CA ARG A 3 30.43 -39.92 39.86
C ARG A 3 31.07 -38.55 39.59
N VAL A 4 30.84 -38.01 38.40
CA VAL A 4 30.35 -36.65 38.02
C VAL A 4 30.67 -36.51 36.51
N PHE A 5 29.93 -37.16 35.62
CA PHE A 5 28.81 -36.61 34.85
C PHE A 5 29.07 -35.24 34.18
N ALA A 6 29.47 -35.32 32.91
CA ALA A 6 28.98 -34.59 31.75
C ALA A 6 28.49 -33.13 31.93
N LEU A 7 29.30 -32.19 31.44
CA LEU A 7 28.83 -30.94 30.86
C LEU A 7 29.58 -30.69 29.55
N ALA A 8 29.00 -31.24 28.49
CA ALA A 8 29.30 -30.90 27.10
C ALA A 8 28.29 -29.84 26.64
N LEU A 9 28.66 -29.11 25.58
CA LEU A 9 27.83 -28.24 24.74
C LEU A 9 27.39 -26.89 25.33
N VAL A 10 28.23 -25.85 25.19
CA VAL A 10 27.89 -24.56 24.51
C VAL A 10 29.20 -23.85 24.16
N ALA A 11 29.85 -24.20 23.04
CA ALA A 11 30.99 -23.44 22.53
C ALA A 11 31.19 -23.69 21.02
N ALA A 12 30.18 -23.40 20.20
CA ALA A 12 30.35 -23.32 18.75
C ALA A 12 29.13 -22.70 18.05
N VAL A 13 28.97 -21.37 18.17
CA VAL A 13 28.36 -20.58 17.07
C VAL A 13 29.15 -19.29 16.97
N THR A 14 30.28 -19.37 16.27
CA THR A 14 30.92 -18.22 15.64
C THR A 14 30.00 -17.76 14.52
N PHE A 15 29.17 -16.75 14.78
CA PHE A 15 28.45 -16.05 13.71
C PHE A 15 29.49 -15.27 12.89
N THR A 16 29.87 -15.85 11.75
CA THR A 16 30.65 -15.18 10.71
C THR A 16 29.85 -13.98 10.21
N CYS A 17 30.28 -12.77 10.56
CA CYS A 17 29.84 -11.55 9.90
C CYS A 17 30.30 -11.59 8.43
N THR A 18 29.47 -12.10 7.54
CA THR A 18 29.62 -11.83 6.11
C THR A 18 29.18 -10.39 5.87
N SER A 19 30.15 -9.56 5.50
CA SER A 19 29.96 -8.19 5.03
C SER A 19 28.85 -8.14 3.97
N ALA A 20 27.73 -7.52 4.31
CA ALA A 20 26.72 -7.15 3.32
C ALA A 20 27.35 -6.13 2.37
N HIS A 21 27.47 -6.52 1.10
CA HIS A 21 27.73 -5.60 0.01
C HIS A 21 26.60 -4.56 0.02
N ALA A 22 26.92 -3.35 0.46
CA ALA A 22 26.10 -2.17 0.19
C ALA A 22 26.06 -1.99 -1.33
N GLN A 23 25.04 -2.55 -1.99
CA GLN A 23 24.68 -2.17 -3.33
C GLN A 23 24.07 -0.77 -3.22
N VAL A 24 24.92 0.23 -3.44
CA VAL A 24 24.51 1.61 -3.71
C VAL A 24 23.59 1.55 -4.93
N PHE A 25 22.29 1.57 -4.68
CA PHE A 25 21.31 1.76 -5.75
C PHE A 25 21.53 3.16 -6.30
N SER A 26 22.03 3.22 -7.53
CA SER A 26 22.21 4.44 -8.30
C SER A 26 20.89 5.21 -8.30
N ARG A 27 20.90 6.38 -7.64
CA ARG A 27 19.92 7.46 -7.77
C ARG A 27 19.39 7.53 -9.19
N PHE A 28 18.16 7.09 -9.41
CA PHE A 28 17.42 7.50 -10.59
C PHE A 28 17.20 9.01 -10.46
N GLY A 29 17.93 9.76 -11.29
CA GLY A 29 17.74 11.19 -11.43
C GLY A 29 16.32 11.46 -11.89
N PHE A 30 15.51 12.03 -11.01
CA PHE A 30 14.30 12.75 -11.41
C PHE A 30 14.74 13.92 -12.30
N SER A 31 14.70 13.69 -13.61
CA SER A 31 14.81 14.75 -14.60
C SER A 31 13.53 15.59 -14.51
N THR A 32 13.59 16.66 -13.72
CA THR A 32 12.60 17.74 -13.73
C THR A 32 12.63 18.39 -15.10
N ARG A 33 11.77 17.90 -16.01
CA ARG A 33 11.60 18.47 -17.34
C ARG A 33 10.79 19.77 -17.20
N PRO A 34 11.30 20.92 -17.66
CA PRO A 34 10.57 22.18 -17.57
C PRO A 34 9.35 22.15 -18.50
N VAL A 35 8.23 22.63 -17.98
CA VAL A 35 6.96 22.82 -18.68
C VAL A 35 7.17 23.84 -19.79
N GLN A 36 7.37 23.39 -21.03
CA GLN A 36 7.28 24.24 -22.21
C GLN A 36 5.80 24.50 -22.52
N SER A 37 5.40 25.76 -22.40
CA SER A 37 4.13 26.27 -22.90
C SER A 37 4.10 26.11 -24.43
N VAL A 38 3.26 25.20 -24.92
CA VAL A 38 3.02 25.05 -26.36
C VAL A 38 1.69 25.70 -26.71
N ASP A 39 1.79 26.77 -27.51
CA ASP A 39 0.71 27.41 -28.23
C ASP A 39 -0.13 26.40 -29.01
N ARG A 40 -1.43 26.36 -28.73
CA ARG A 40 -2.39 25.50 -29.43
C ARG A 40 -2.87 26.18 -30.71
N HIS A 41 -2.23 25.84 -31.83
CA HIS A 41 -2.84 25.97 -33.15
C HIS A 41 -3.87 24.85 -33.34
N TYR A 42 -5.15 25.22 -33.44
CA TYR A 42 -6.23 24.33 -33.86
C TYR A 42 -6.08 24.06 -35.37
N ASP A 43 -5.59 22.89 -35.74
CA ASP A 43 -5.68 22.41 -37.12
C ASP A 43 -6.75 21.32 -37.23
N ASN A 44 -7.70 21.60 -38.11
CA ASN A 44 -8.95 20.91 -38.34
C ASN A 44 -8.74 19.93 -39.50
N SER A 45 -8.12 18.79 -39.23
CA SER A 45 -7.90 17.76 -40.25
C SER A 45 -8.90 16.60 -40.10
N ARG A 46 -9.86 16.63 -41.01
CA ARG A 46 -10.86 15.60 -41.30
C ARG A 46 -10.22 14.32 -41.86
N HIS A 47 -10.88 13.21 -41.58
CA HIS A 47 -10.85 11.93 -42.30
C HIS A 47 -9.50 11.22 -42.47
N SER A 48 -9.28 10.18 -41.65
CA SER A 48 -8.54 9.00 -42.08
C SER A 48 -9.22 7.74 -41.53
N TYR A 49 -9.92 7.03 -42.41
CA TYR A 49 -10.36 5.66 -42.16
C TYR A 49 -9.11 4.77 -42.20
N HIS A 50 -8.43 4.65 -41.06
CA HIS A 50 -7.30 3.75 -40.95
C HIS A 50 -7.79 2.39 -40.46
N SER A 51 -7.82 1.46 -41.43
CA SER A 51 -7.81 0.01 -41.31
C SER A 51 -7.49 -0.51 -39.92
N GLY A 52 -8.39 -1.35 -39.40
CA GLY A 52 -8.22 -2.15 -38.20
C GLY A 52 -6.93 -2.96 -38.24
N ARG A 53 -5.87 -2.37 -37.71
CA ARG A 53 -4.69 -3.09 -37.26
C ARG A 53 -5.13 -3.72 -35.94
N HIS A 54 -5.55 -4.98 -36.02
CA HIS A 54 -5.66 -5.86 -34.86
C HIS A 54 -4.27 -5.90 -34.23
N HIS A 55 -4.00 -4.95 -33.33
CA HIS A 55 -2.94 -5.07 -32.37
C HIS A 55 -3.32 -6.30 -31.56
N ASP A 56 -2.63 -7.41 -31.81
CA ASP A 56 -2.55 -8.52 -30.88
C ASP A 56 -2.10 -7.91 -29.55
N SER A 57 -3.09 -7.55 -28.73
CA SER A 57 -2.89 -7.10 -27.38
C SER A 57 -2.29 -8.29 -26.66
N GLN A 58 -0.96 -8.29 -26.58
CA GLN A 58 -0.17 -9.31 -25.92
C GLN A 58 -0.83 -9.61 -24.58
N VAL A 59 -1.37 -10.82 -24.43
CA VAL A 59 -2.05 -11.25 -23.22
C VAL A 59 -1.02 -11.19 -22.10
N HIS A 60 -1.24 -10.29 -21.14
CA HIS A 60 -0.36 -10.16 -19.98
C HIS A 60 -0.47 -11.43 -19.14
N HIS A 61 0.66 -12.12 -18.96
CA HIS A 61 0.75 -13.27 -18.07
C HIS A 61 1.49 -12.83 -16.81
N ALA A 62 0.79 -12.81 -15.68
CA ALA A 62 1.39 -12.47 -14.39
C ALA A 62 2.47 -13.50 -14.02
N SER A 63 3.68 -13.01 -13.76
CA SER A 63 4.80 -13.84 -13.33
C SER A 63 4.68 -14.16 -11.83
N ILE A 64 4.11 -15.33 -11.50
CA ILE A 64 3.93 -15.76 -10.10
C ILE A 64 5.27 -15.83 -9.34
N ALA A 65 6.34 -16.26 -10.00
CA ALA A 65 7.67 -16.31 -9.38
C ALA A 65 8.23 -14.92 -9.04
N GLU A 66 7.88 -13.88 -9.80
CA GLU A 66 8.24 -12.50 -9.43
C GLU A 66 7.37 -11.99 -8.28
N LEU A 67 6.08 -12.28 -8.28
CA LEU A 67 5.19 -11.93 -7.18
C LEU A 67 5.63 -12.57 -5.87
N ASP A 68 6.06 -13.83 -5.89
CA ASP A 68 6.61 -14.55 -4.73
C ASP A 68 7.83 -13.82 -4.15
N ARG A 69 8.78 -13.43 -5.01
CA ARG A 69 9.95 -12.62 -4.61
C ARG A 69 9.57 -11.26 -4.03
N TYR A 70 8.53 -10.61 -4.56
CA TYR A 70 8.05 -9.36 -3.99
C TYR A 70 7.36 -9.56 -2.64
N ALA A 71 6.69 -10.69 -2.43
CA ALA A 71 6.11 -11.04 -1.13
C ALA A 71 7.21 -11.28 -0.08
N ASP A 72 8.37 -11.83 -0.46
CA ASP A 72 9.55 -11.91 0.42
C ASP A 72 10.07 -10.52 0.80
N GLN A 73 10.16 -9.60 -0.18
CA GLN A 73 10.58 -8.22 0.08
C GLN A 73 9.58 -7.51 0.99
N LEU A 74 8.27 -7.80 0.86
CA LEU A 74 7.27 -7.24 1.76
C LEU A 74 7.41 -7.81 3.18
N ALA A 75 7.88 -9.05 3.34
CA ALA A 75 8.20 -9.64 4.63
C ALA A 75 9.33 -8.88 5.34
N GLU A 76 10.36 -8.50 4.57
CA GLU A 76 11.46 -7.66 5.07
C GLU A 76 10.95 -6.31 5.57
N VAL A 77 10.14 -5.63 4.76
CA VAL A 77 9.50 -4.36 5.11
C VAL A 77 8.64 -4.50 6.37
N ALA A 78 7.84 -5.56 6.45
CA ALA A 78 6.98 -5.81 7.62
C ALA A 78 7.82 -5.97 8.89
N ARG A 79 8.95 -6.69 8.81
CA ARG A 79 9.88 -6.86 9.92
C ARG A 79 10.52 -5.56 10.36
N HIS A 80 10.99 -4.73 9.43
CA HIS A 80 11.51 -3.40 9.77
C HIS A 80 10.48 -2.56 10.51
N LEU A 81 9.24 -2.54 10.02
CA LEU A 81 8.15 -1.80 10.67
C LEU A 81 7.80 -2.37 12.05
N HIS A 82 7.90 -3.69 12.23
CA HIS A 82 7.68 -4.36 13.51
C HIS A 82 8.76 -4.04 14.52
N ASP A 83 10.03 -4.17 14.13
CA ASP A 83 11.17 -3.88 14.99
C ASP A 83 11.17 -2.42 15.44
N ASP A 84 10.84 -1.48 14.54
CA ASP A 84 10.70 -0.06 14.87
C ASP A 84 9.49 0.20 15.78
N ALA A 85 8.34 -0.41 15.49
CA ALA A 85 7.14 -0.26 16.32
C ALA A 85 7.38 -0.76 17.76
N HIS A 86 8.14 -1.85 17.93
CA HIS A 86 8.54 -2.35 19.24
C HIS A 86 9.53 -1.44 19.98
N GLN A 87 10.31 -0.64 19.26
CA GLN A 87 11.22 0.34 19.87
C GLN A 87 10.49 1.61 20.33
N LEU A 88 9.27 1.88 19.85
CA LEU A 88 8.50 3.03 20.29
C LEU A 88 8.08 2.88 21.75
N SER A 89 8.10 3.99 22.48
CA SER A 89 7.57 4.03 23.84
C SER A 89 6.07 3.69 23.84
N GLN A 90 5.63 2.89 24.82
CA GLN A 90 4.24 2.41 24.89
C GLN A 90 3.25 3.45 25.44
N ASP A 91 3.72 4.62 25.87
CA ASP A 91 2.91 5.63 26.53
C ASP A 91 2.25 6.64 25.58
N TYR A 92 2.41 6.48 24.27
CA TYR A 92 1.71 7.34 23.32
C TYR A 92 0.25 6.94 23.09
N GLU A 93 -0.56 7.93 22.79
CA GLU A 93 -1.97 7.74 22.40
C GLU A 93 -2.11 6.78 21.21
N HIS A 94 -1.19 6.87 20.23
CA HIS A 94 -1.25 6.08 19.00
C HIS A 94 -0.41 4.79 19.03
N SER A 95 0.35 4.51 20.10
CA SER A 95 1.27 3.34 20.14
C SER A 95 0.55 2.03 19.89
N TYR A 96 -0.61 1.81 20.53
CA TYR A 96 -1.40 0.59 20.33
C TYR A 96 -1.99 0.48 18.92
N SER A 97 -2.38 1.62 18.33
CA SER A 97 -2.90 1.68 16.96
C SER A 97 -1.82 1.33 15.94
N ILE A 98 -0.61 1.87 16.13
CA ILE A 98 0.58 1.60 15.32
C ILE A 98 0.93 0.11 15.39
N GLU A 99 1.14 -0.44 16.59
CA GLU A 99 1.50 -1.85 16.80
C GLU A 99 0.45 -2.79 16.17
N ARG A 100 -0.83 -2.56 16.46
CA ARG A 100 -1.92 -3.37 15.90
C ARG A 100 -1.97 -3.30 14.37
N THR A 101 -1.66 -2.16 13.78
CA THR A 101 -1.64 -2.00 12.32
C THR A 101 -0.48 -2.78 11.70
N VAL A 102 0.70 -2.75 12.35
CA VAL A 102 1.85 -3.55 11.93
C VAL A 102 1.57 -5.05 12.04
N VAL A 103 0.99 -5.53 13.15
CA VAL A 103 0.61 -6.96 13.28
C VAL A 103 -0.37 -7.41 12.19
N LYS A 104 -1.32 -6.56 11.80
CA LYS A 104 -2.23 -6.87 10.68
C LYS A 104 -1.48 -6.96 9.35
N LEU A 105 -0.48 -6.10 9.14
CA LEU A 105 0.35 -6.09 7.94
C LEU A 105 1.18 -7.38 7.85
N GLU A 106 1.78 -7.82 8.95
CA GLU A 106 2.54 -9.08 9.02
C GLU A 106 1.67 -10.29 8.65
N ARG A 107 0.49 -10.41 9.27
CA ARG A 107 -0.43 -11.52 8.98
C ARG A 107 -0.85 -11.56 7.52
N LEU A 108 -1.07 -10.39 6.93
CA LEU A 108 -1.50 -10.29 5.55
C LEU A 108 -0.35 -10.57 4.56
N GLN A 109 0.87 -10.15 4.92
CA GLN A 109 2.08 -10.52 4.19
C GLN A 109 2.31 -12.03 4.24
N GLU A 110 2.22 -12.66 5.43
CA GLU A 110 2.38 -14.10 5.60
C GLU A 110 1.37 -14.88 4.75
N HIS A 111 0.10 -14.46 4.78
CA HIS A 111 -0.96 -15.04 3.95
C HIS A 111 -0.65 -14.95 2.46
N MET A 112 -0.27 -13.76 1.98
CA MET A 112 0.04 -13.53 0.57
C MET A 112 1.27 -14.33 0.13
N HIS A 113 2.32 -14.38 0.95
CA HIS A 113 3.53 -15.16 0.70
C HIS A 113 3.18 -16.65 0.61
N GLN A 114 2.39 -17.20 1.54
CA GLN A 114 1.97 -18.60 1.51
C GLN A 114 1.21 -18.96 0.23
N ILE A 115 0.28 -18.11 -0.22
CA ILE A 115 -0.48 -18.33 -1.45
C ILE A 115 0.43 -18.31 -2.68
N LEU A 116 1.31 -17.31 -2.78
CA LEU A 116 2.22 -17.14 -3.91
C LEU A 116 3.26 -18.26 -3.98
N HIS A 117 3.83 -18.63 -2.84
CA HIS A 117 4.81 -19.70 -2.74
C HIS A 117 4.21 -21.05 -3.19
N ASN A 118 2.99 -21.36 -2.71
CA ASN A 118 2.28 -22.57 -3.12
C ASN A 118 1.95 -22.57 -4.63
N ALA A 119 1.58 -21.42 -5.18
CA ALA A 119 1.30 -21.27 -6.61
C ALA A 119 2.57 -21.38 -7.48
N ALA A 120 3.68 -20.82 -7.01
CA ALA A 120 4.98 -20.91 -7.67
C ALA A 120 5.45 -22.38 -7.74
N ASN A 121 5.33 -23.12 -6.62
CA ASN A 121 5.71 -24.53 -6.54
C ASN A 121 4.82 -25.43 -7.40
N SER A 122 3.52 -25.18 -7.44
CA SER A 122 2.57 -25.96 -8.24
C SER A 122 2.53 -25.56 -9.73
N ARG A 123 3.19 -24.44 -10.09
CA ARG A 123 3.14 -23.82 -11.43
C ARG A 123 1.72 -23.56 -11.92
N TYR A 124 0.78 -23.34 -11.00
CA TYR A 124 -0.63 -23.13 -11.30
C TYR A 124 -1.09 -21.76 -10.83
N ALA A 125 -1.55 -20.93 -11.76
CA ALA A 125 -2.13 -19.62 -11.49
C ALA A 125 -3.60 -19.63 -11.93
N SER A 126 -4.52 -19.58 -10.96
CA SER A 126 -5.95 -19.42 -11.25
C SER A 126 -6.34 -17.94 -11.21
N SER A 127 -7.42 -17.58 -11.91
CA SER A 127 -8.01 -16.24 -11.81
C SER A 127 -8.43 -15.89 -10.38
N SER A 128 -8.91 -16.88 -9.62
CA SER A 128 -9.22 -16.72 -8.20
C SER A 128 -7.99 -16.33 -7.38
N LEU A 129 -6.85 -16.98 -7.60
CA LEU A 129 -5.60 -16.63 -6.92
C LEU A 129 -5.18 -15.19 -7.21
N ILE A 130 -5.24 -14.76 -8.47
CA ILE A 130 -4.90 -13.39 -8.86
C ILE A 130 -5.80 -12.38 -8.17
N THR A 131 -7.12 -12.66 -8.09
CA THR A 131 -8.07 -11.82 -7.35
C THR A 131 -7.77 -11.77 -5.85
N HIS A 132 -7.37 -12.89 -5.24
CA HIS A 132 -6.99 -12.91 -3.82
C HIS A 132 -5.74 -12.07 -3.56
N VAL A 133 -4.69 -12.26 -4.35
CA VAL A 133 -3.44 -11.48 -4.23
C VAL A 133 -3.72 -9.99 -4.43
N ALA A 134 -4.56 -9.62 -5.40
CA ALA A 134 -4.96 -8.24 -5.60
C ALA A 134 -5.73 -7.64 -4.39
N SER A 135 -6.63 -8.42 -3.79
CA SER A 135 -7.38 -8.02 -2.59
C SER A 135 -6.44 -7.83 -1.39
N ASP A 136 -5.46 -8.72 -1.23
CA ASP A 136 -4.46 -8.62 -0.18
C ASP A 136 -3.59 -7.38 -0.41
N MET A 137 -3.05 -7.16 -1.61
CA MET A 137 -2.25 -5.97 -1.91
C MET A 137 -2.98 -4.66 -1.62
N ASN A 138 -4.28 -4.58 -1.94
CA ASN A 138 -5.11 -3.42 -1.60
C ASN A 138 -5.26 -3.23 -0.09
N SER A 139 -5.37 -4.34 0.65
CA SER A 139 -5.41 -4.33 2.11
C SER A 139 -4.08 -3.89 2.72
N VAL A 140 -2.94 -4.37 2.19
CA VAL A 140 -1.59 -3.89 2.59
C VAL A 140 -1.51 -2.38 2.38
N ARG A 141 -1.88 -1.90 1.19
CA ARG A 141 -1.85 -0.46 0.86
C ARG A 141 -2.67 0.35 1.86
N SER A 142 -3.90 -0.09 2.15
CA SER A 142 -4.78 0.59 3.12
C SER A 142 -4.15 0.64 4.52
N LEU A 143 -3.54 -0.46 4.97
CA LEU A 143 -2.85 -0.54 6.27
C LEU A 143 -1.61 0.36 6.31
N LEU A 144 -0.78 0.37 5.26
CA LEU A 144 0.39 1.25 5.15
C LEU A 144 0.01 2.73 5.20
N LEU A 145 -1.06 3.12 4.48
CA LEU A 145 -1.55 4.50 4.50
C LEU A 145 -2.13 4.88 5.86
N THR A 146 -2.79 3.94 6.53
CA THR A 146 -3.29 4.13 7.91
C THR A 146 -2.11 4.32 8.86
N LEU A 147 -1.13 3.40 8.83
CA LEU A 147 0.08 3.47 9.64
C LEU A 147 0.83 4.79 9.43
N TYR A 148 0.99 5.23 8.19
CA TYR A 148 1.64 6.50 7.87
C TYR A 148 0.91 7.69 8.51
N ARG A 149 -0.43 7.69 8.52
CA ARG A 149 -1.22 8.74 9.18
C ARG A 149 -1.03 8.71 10.69
N GLU A 150 -1.10 7.54 11.32
CA GLU A 150 -0.88 7.39 12.77
C GLU A 150 0.51 7.89 13.17
N LEU A 151 1.55 7.55 12.39
CA LEU A 151 2.92 8.04 12.60
C LEU A 151 3.02 9.56 12.43
N GLN A 152 2.30 10.13 11.46
CA GLN A 152 2.25 11.58 11.26
C GLN A 152 1.52 12.29 12.41
N HIS A 153 0.40 11.74 12.90
CA HIS A 153 -0.31 12.25 14.07
C HIS A 153 0.59 12.20 15.30
N GLN A 154 1.26 11.07 15.55
CA GLN A 154 2.22 10.95 16.64
C GLN A 154 3.34 11.99 16.58
N GLY A 155 3.86 12.26 15.38
CA GLY A 155 4.87 13.31 15.17
C GLY A 155 4.37 14.72 15.46
N TYR A 156 3.07 14.99 15.22
CA TYR A 156 2.42 16.28 15.45
C TYR A 156 2.01 16.48 16.91
N ASP A 157 1.40 15.46 17.53
CA ASP A 157 0.93 15.49 18.92
C ASP A 157 2.12 15.53 19.91
N GLY A 158 3.28 15.06 19.45
CA GLY A 158 4.54 15.10 20.17
C GLY A 158 5.07 13.70 20.41
N ALA A 159 6.31 13.46 19.99
CA ALA A 159 7.05 12.24 20.30
C ALA A 159 8.23 12.56 21.20
N ARG A 160 8.72 11.58 21.96
CA ARG A 160 9.99 11.72 22.67
C ARG A 160 11.12 11.85 21.65
N HIS A 161 12.19 12.53 22.04
CA HIS A 161 13.35 12.70 21.17
C HIS A 161 13.95 11.37 20.70
N SER A 162 13.94 10.34 21.57
CA SER A 162 14.38 8.98 21.25
C SER A 162 13.58 8.32 20.13
N ASP A 163 12.29 8.65 20.01
CA ASP A 163 11.35 7.90 19.18
C ASP A 163 11.11 8.57 17.83
N TYR A 164 11.49 9.85 17.70
CA TYR A 164 11.45 10.55 16.41
C TYR A 164 12.27 9.86 15.32
N VAL A 165 13.37 9.21 15.69
CA VAL A 165 14.21 8.47 14.73
C VAL A 165 13.44 7.28 14.16
N ALA A 166 12.84 6.45 15.02
CA ALA A 166 12.02 5.31 14.61
C ALA A 166 10.78 5.75 13.82
N ILE A 167 10.05 6.77 14.27
CA ILE A 167 8.87 7.30 13.55
C ILE A 167 9.25 7.76 12.15
N ASN A 168 10.36 8.50 12.00
CA ASN A 168 10.80 8.96 10.69
C ASN A 168 11.30 7.80 9.81
N HIS A 169 11.99 6.82 10.39
CA HIS A 169 12.44 5.64 9.68
C HIS A 169 11.25 4.82 9.16
N MET A 170 10.25 4.52 10.00
CA MET A 170 9.02 3.84 9.56
C MET A 170 8.31 4.58 8.44
N ARG A 171 8.21 5.92 8.52
CA ARG A 171 7.62 6.73 7.45
C ARG A 171 8.40 6.60 6.15
N HIS A 172 9.73 6.61 6.21
CA HIS A 172 10.61 6.41 5.06
C HIS A 172 10.45 5.00 4.46
N VAL A 173 10.46 3.95 5.29
CA VAL A 173 10.21 2.57 4.86
C VAL A 173 8.86 2.46 4.13
N ILE A 174 7.81 3.12 4.62
CA ILE A 174 6.51 3.13 3.95
C ILE A 174 6.58 3.81 2.58
N THR A 175 7.13 5.02 2.50
CA THR A 175 7.08 5.82 1.27
C THR A 175 8.07 5.37 0.21
N ASP A 176 9.25 4.94 0.62
CA ASP A 176 10.40 4.75 -0.28
C ASP A 176 10.65 3.26 -0.57
N GLU A 177 10.12 2.35 0.25
CA GLU A 177 10.26 0.90 0.06
C GLU A 177 8.92 0.22 -0.20
N ALA A 178 7.96 0.34 0.72
CA ALA A 178 6.73 -0.43 0.72
C ALA A 178 5.77 -0.05 -0.42
N LEU A 179 5.45 1.25 -0.58
CA LEU A 179 4.55 1.70 -1.63
C LEU A 179 5.09 1.46 -3.05
N PRO A 180 6.39 1.73 -3.35
CA PRO A 180 6.98 1.35 -4.63
C PRO A 180 7.01 -0.15 -4.87
N LEU A 181 7.19 -0.97 -3.82
CA LEU A 181 7.09 -2.43 -3.93
C LEU A 181 5.68 -2.87 -4.34
N LEU A 182 4.64 -2.34 -3.70
CA LEU A 182 3.26 -2.63 -4.08
C LEU A 182 2.95 -2.20 -5.52
N GLN A 183 3.48 -1.07 -5.97
CA GLN A 183 3.33 -0.64 -7.37
C GLN A 183 3.98 -1.64 -8.34
N ARG A 184 5.18 -2.16 -8.02
CA ARG A 184 5.85 -3.20 -8.83
C ARG A 184 5.02 -4.49 -8.86
N MET A 185 4.45 -4.90 -7.73
CA MET A 185 3.55 -6.05 -7.68
C MET A 185 2.32 -5.84 -8.56
N GLU A 186 1.71 -4.65 -8.55
CA GLU A 186 0.54 -4.35 -9.39
C GLU A 186 0.88 -4.41 -10.88
N LEU A 187 2.03 -3.84 -11.27
CA LEU A 187 2.53 -3.91 -12.64
C LEU A 187 2.79 -5.35 -13.07
N THR A 188 3.34 -6.19 -12.20
CA THR A 188 3.52 -7.62 -12.49
C THR A 188 2.18 -8.35 -12.57
N LEU A 189 1.17 -7.95 -11.79
CA LEU A 189 -0.13 -8.61 -11.77
C LEU A 189 -1.01 -8.23 -12.98
N TYR A 190 -1.03 -6.96 -13.36
CA TYR A 190 -1.93 -6.43 -14.40
C TYR A 190 -1.23 -6.02 -15.71
N GLY A 191 0.10 -5.93 -15.70
CA GLY A 191 0.88 -5.40 -16.82
C GLY A 191 0.87 -3.87 -16.85
N SER A 192 1.70 -3.29 -17.73
CA SER A 192 1.86 -1.84 -17.87
C SER A 192 0.60 -1.10 -18.35
N SER A 193 -0.41 -1.84 -18.82
CA SER A 193 -1.64 -1.33 -19.40
C SER A 193 -2.64 -0.75 -18.38
N HIS A 194 -2.46 -1.05 -17.09
CA HIS A 194 -3.36 -0.61 -16.02
C HIS A 194 -3.04 0.79 -15.44
N HIS A 195 -1.95 1.44 -15.87
CA HIS A 195 -1.70 2.86 -15.59
C HIS A 195 -2.28 3.79 -16.68
N ARG A 196 -3.36 3.38 -17.35
CA ARG A 196 -4.14 4.34 -18.14
C ARG A 196 -4.79 5.31 -17.17
N ASP A 197 -4.19 6.50 -17.11
CA ASP A 197 -4.69 7.69 -16.48
C ASP A 197 -6.21 7.73 -16.54
N VAL A 198 -6.87 7.51 -15.41
CA VAL A 198 -8.21 8.02 -15.16
C VAL A 198 -8.08 9.54 -14.99
N HIS A 199 -7.61 10.21 -16.04
CA HIS A 199 -8.00 11.59 -16.27
C HIS A 199 -9.43 11.53 -16.74
N ASP A 200 -10.32 11.45 -15.77
CA ASP A 200 -11.74 11.74 -15.91
C ASP A 200 -11.84 13.23 -16.28
N THR A 201 -11.56 13.55 -17.54
CA THR A 201 -12.00 14.79 -18.16
C THR A 201 -13.51 14.66 -18.29
N HIS A 202 -14.22 14.94 -17.21
CA HIS A 202 -15.58 15.41 -17.29
C HIS A 202 -15.54 16.69 -18.14
N ASP A 203 -15.81 16.54 -19.43
CA ASP A 203 -16.31 17.61 -20.27
C ASP A 203 -17.63 18.07 -19.63
N VAL A 204 -17.52 19.05 -18.74
CA VAL A 204 -18.64 19.86 -18.27
C VAL A 204 -19.12 20.63 -19.49
N HIS A 205 -20.02 19.98 -20.24
CA HIS A 205 -20.77 20.63 -21.28
C HIS A 205 -21.59 21.73 -20.63
N SER A 206 -21.05 22.95 -20.73
CA SER A 206 -21.74 24.19 -20.42
C SER A 206 -22.90 24.35 -21.40
N SER A 207 -24.03 23.75 -21.06
CA SER A 207 -25.32 24.03 -21.67
C SER A 207 -25.83 25.35 -21.10
N HIS A 208 -25.34 26.44 -21.70
CA HIS A 208 -26.02 27.73 -21.70
C HIS A 208 -27.44 27.56 -22.28
N ARG A 209 -28.46 27.47 -21.40
CA ARG A 209 -29.86 27.79 -21.74
C ARG A 209 -30.58 28.43 -20.56
N TYR A 210 -30.66 29.77 -20.64
CA TYR A 210 -31.66 30.72 -20.15
C TYR A 210 -32.07 30.79 -18.66
N PRO A 211 -32.24 32.02 -18.12
CA PRO A 211 -32.76 32.25 -16.78
C PRO A 211 -34.29 32.21 -16.78
N VAL A 212 -34.88 31.50 -15.82
CA VAL A 212 -36.28 31.69 -15.44
C VAL A 212 -36.29 32.20 -14.00
N ASN A 213 -36.56 33.50 -13.89
CA ASN A 213 -37.04 34.11 -12.66
C ASN A 213 -38.29 33.36 -12.19
N ASN A 214 -38.35 33.00 -10.91
CA ASN A 214 -39.61 33.05 -10.17
C ASN A 214 -39.33 33.35 -8.70
N HIS A 215 -39.63 34.60 -8.33
CA HIS A 215 -39.93 35.00 -6.96
C HIS A 215 -41.21 34.27 -6.49
N HIS A 216 -41.17 33.62 -5.33
CA HIS A 216 -42.00 33.98 -4.17
C HIS A 216 -41.81 33.02 -2.98
N SER A 217 -41.35 33.61 -1.87
CA SER A 217 -41.75 33.44 -0.47
C SER A 217 -42.75 32.32 -0.14
N THR A 218 -42.40 31.43 0.80
CA THR A 218 -42.84 31.50 2.22
C THR A 218 -42.53 30.19 2.99
N ASN A 219 -42.01 30.37 4.21
CA ASN A 219 -42.22 29.58 5.43
C ASN A 219 -42.44 28.05 5.35
N SER A 220 -41.55 27.29 6.00
CA SER A 220 -42.01 26.48 7.15
C SER A 220 -40.87 26.12 8.12
N THR A 221 -41.05 26.58 9.34
CA THR A 221 -40.40 26.11 10.56
C THR A 221 -40.89 24.70 10.88
N ARG A 222 -40.03 23.67 10.93
CA ARG A 222 -40.43 22.38 11.53
C ARG A 222 -39.27 21.58 12.13
N ARG A 223 -39.23 21.65 13.47
CA ARG A 223 -38.91 20.59 14.45
C ARG A 223 -37.79 19.59 14.13
N ARG A 224 -36.67 19.78 14.83
CA ARG A 224 -35.74 18.70 15.21
C ARG A 224 -36.43 17.77 16.22
N SER A 225 -36.63 16.51 15.83
CA SER A 225 -36.91 15.41 16.75
C SER A 225 -35.64 14.57 16.88
N SER A 226 -35.13 14.51 18.11
CA SER A 226 -34.04 13.64 18.54
C SER A 226 -34.57 12.21 18.66
N THR A 227 -34.03 11.28 17.87
CA THR A 227 -34.15 9.84 18.13
C THR A 227 -32.79 9.28 18.47
N ARG A 228 -32.61 8.99 19.77
CA ARG A 228 -31.57 8.10 20.29
C ARG A 228 -31.81 6.70 19.73
N LEU A 229 -30.84 6.14 19.01
CA LEU A 229 -30.75 4.72 18.70
C LEU A 229 -29.88 4.06 19.78
N SER A 230 -30.52 3.33 20.68
CA SER A 230 -29.86 2.36 21.55
C SER A 230 -29.64 1.06 20.76
N LEU A 231 -28.38 0.65 20.59
CA LEU A 231 -28.03 -0.66 20.04
C LEU A 231 -28.05 -1.72 21.17
N PRO A 232 -28.53 -2.94 20.90
CA PRO A 232 -28.48 -4.04 21.86
C PRO A 232 -27.08 -4.65 21.95
N SER A 233 -26.69 -4.95 23.19
CA SER A 233 -25.47 -5.67 23.57
C SER A 233 -25.49 -7.10 23.03
N PHE A 234 -24.46 -7.49 22.27
CA PHE A 234 -24.15 -8.90 22.03
C PHE A 234 -23.07 -9.35 23.02
N SER A 235 -23.43 -10.30 23.88
CA SER A 235 -22.54 -11.04 24.76
C SER A 235 -22.12 -12.32 24.03
N ILE A 236 -20.82 -12.51 23.83
CA ILE A 236 -20.25 -13.79 23.39
C ILE A 236 -19.49 -14.33 24.61
N GLN A 237 -19.98 -15.44 25.17
CA GLN A 237 -19.27 -16.23 26.17
C GLN A 237 -18.30 -17.17 25.44
N PHE A 238 -17.07 -17.27 25.97
CA PHE A 238 -16.04 -18.21 25.56
C PHE A 238 -16.40 -19.65 25.94
#